data_AF-A0A8T2XBZ0-F1
#
_entry.id   AF-A0A8T2XBZ0-F1
#
_cell.length_a   1.000
_cell.length_b   1.000
_cell.length_c   1.000
_cell.angle_alpha   90.00
_cell.angle_beta   90.00
_cell.angle_gamma   90.00
#
_symmetry.space_group_name_H-M   'P 1'
#
loop_
_entity.id
_entity.type
_entity.pdbx_description
1 polymer ?
#
loop_
_entity_poly.entity_id
_entity_poly.type
_entity_poly.pdbx_seq_one_letter_code
_entity_poly.pdbx_strand_id
1 'polypeptide(L)'
;MAAKDTAPSLEILVRGPEGCFVWNGPPFGNGEPSVKLERVPCSRAKFSEDGSRLLVMKSDFVISIYDCSSFKEIKSFQVPNVLAAVLSPCGTYLQTFQKSSTPQDKNLVLWKIESGDSVYQQFQKTMTKTTWPSIRLSSDEAVACRMATNEIQFFDPKDFSKGIVHRIRVPGVAAVELSMVPGSHVAAFIPESKGVPASVQIFACGKEMQSQPVARRSFFRCDTVQLKWNRGSTGLLAVAQSDVDKTNQSYYGESKLNYLTTNGSHEGLVPLRKEGPIHDVQWSCSGSEFAVVYGFMPASATLFDKKCHPLLELGTGPYNTVRWNPKGKFLCLAGFGNLPGDMAFWDYVDKKKIGTTKAEWSVTSEWSPDGCYFMTATTAPRLQVDNGIKIFHHNGSLYFKKMFDKLYEVEWKPESPDRFGEIAELIKSVDSLKVTETKSQGQGAASKKTAPAQKPAAYRPPQAKAAAAVQAELLGGSSTEQMSKNALKNKKKREKQREKKAAEAGTTAEGSW
;
A
#
# COMPACT_ATOMS: atom_id res chain seq x y z
N MET A 1 21.49 -8.23 34.57
CA MET A 1 22.34 -7.87 33.41
C MET A 1 21.41 -7.49 32.27
N ALA A 2 21.33 -6.21 31.94
CA ALA A 2 20.56 -5.78 30.77
C ALA A 2 21.27 -6.34 29.53
N ALA A 3 20.58 -7.17 28.75
CA ALA A 3 21.06 -7.54 27.42
C ALA A 3 21.32 -6.24 26.68
N LYS A 4 22.54 -6.06 26.15
CA LYS A 4 22.77 -5.04 25.13
C LYS A 4 21.89 -5.44 23.96
N ASP A 5 20.71 -4.82 23.83
CA ASP A 5 19.84 -5.02 22.68
C ASP A 5 20.56 -4.47 21.46
N THR A 6 21.34 -5.35 20.80
CA THR A 6 21.82 -5.12 19.45
C THR A 6 20.62 -4.84 18.56
N ALA A 7 20.67 -3.73 17.81
CA ALA A 7 19.63 -3.37 16.86
C ALA A 7 19.33 -4.58 15.95
N PRO A 8 18.04 -4.87 15.68
CA PRO A 8 17.68 -6.02 14.87
C PRO A 8 18.25 -5.89 13.46
N SER A 9 18.66 -7.01 12.86
CA SER A 9 19.09 -7.00 11.46
C SER A 9 17.88 -6.83 10.55
N LEU A 10 18.03 -5.99 9.51
CA LEU A 10 17.06 -5.92 8.43
C LEU A 10 16.97 -7.27 7.69
N GLU A 11 15.80 -7.59 7.17
CA GLU A 11 15.53 -8.82 6.41
C GLU A 11 14.57 -8.51 5.27
N ILE A 12 14.71 -9.21 4.14
CA ILE A 12 13.92 -8.97 2.92
C ILE A 12 13.33 -10.29 2.46
N LEU A 13 12.00 -10.36 2.36
CA LEU A 13 11.29 -11.44 1.70
C LEU A 13 11.31 -11.21 0.20
N VAL A 14 11.63 -12.25 -0.56
CA VAL A 14 11.63 -12.23 -2.02
C VAL A 14 10.88 -13.46 -2.51
N ARG A 15 9.95 -13.28 -3.46
CA ARG A 15 9.19 -14.38 -4.07
C ARG A 15 9.30 -14.34 -5.58
N GLY A 16 9.69 -15.47 -6.16
CA GLY A 16 9.72 -15.71 -7.60
C GLY A 16 8.84 -16.91 -7.98
N PRO A 17 8.97 -17.40 -9.23
CA PRO A 17 8.22 -18.56 -9.73
C PRO A 17 8.42 -19.83 -8.91
N GLU A 18 9.63 -20.04 -8.39
CA GLU A 18 10.01 -21.25 -7.65
C GLU A 18 9.68 -21.17 -6.15
N GLY A 19 9.04 -20.09 -5.69
CA GLY A 19 8.68 -19.88 -4.29
C GLY A 19 9.34 -18.67 -3.65
N CYS A 20 9.30 -18.62 -2.31
CA CYS A 20 9.83 -17.52 -1.51
C CYS A 20 11.15 -17.90 -0.81
N PHE A 21 11.98 -16.90 -0.54
CA PHE A 21 13.17 -16.99 0.29
C PHE A 21 13.37 -15.66 1.03
N VAL A 22 14.16 -15.68 2.10
CA VAL A 22 14.44 -14.47 2.89
C VAL A 22 15.93 -14.19 2.87
N TRP A 23 16.29 -12.95 2.60
CA TRP A 23 17.65 -12.43 2.65
C TRP A 23 17.89 -11.66 3.94
N ASN A 24 19.15 -11.58 4.39
CA ASN A 24 19.51 -10.46 5.24
C ASN A 24 19.38 -9.16 4.44
N GLY A 25 19.06 -8.08 5.13
CA GLY A 25 19.03 -6.73 4.60
C GLY A 25 20.38 -6.03 4.72
N PRO A 26 20.48 -4.81 4.17
CA PRO A 26 21.67 -3.98 4.28
C PRO A 26 22.09 -3.70 5.73
N PRO A 27 23.38 -3.38 5.98
CA PRO A 27 24.47 -3.38 5.00
C PRO A 27 24.96 -4.80 4.64
N PHE A 28 25.24 -5.03 3.37
CA PHE A 28 25.79 -6.29 2.85
C PHE A 28 27.32 -6.29 2.97
N GLY A 29 27.88 -7.11 3.87
CA GLY A 29 29.31 -7.15 4.12
C GLY A 29 30.16 -7.54 2.91
N ASN A 30 29.63 -8.37 2.00
CA ASN A 30 30.34 -8.81 0.78
C ASN A 30 29.74 -8.19 -0.49
N GLY A 31 28.97 -7.11 -0.37
CA GLY A 31 28.21 -6.52 -1.48
C GLY A 31 26.97 -7.31 -1.93
N GLU A 32 26.80 -8.55 -1.47
CA GLU A 32 25.65 -9.40 -1.77
C GLU A 32 24.85 -9.81 -0.53
N PRO A 33 23.52 -10.01 -0.66
CA PRO A 33 22.69 -10.57 0.40
C PRO A 33 22.97 -12.06 0.61
N SER A 34 23.16 -12.44 1.86
CA SER A 34 23.11 -13.82 2.36
C SER A 34 21.67 -14.32 2.55
N VAL A 35 21.47 -15.62 2.40
CA VAL A 35 20.16 -16.26 2.56
C VAL A 35 19.93 -16.64 4.03
N LYS A 36 18.81 -16.19 4.59
CA LYS A 36 18.33 -16.50 5.96
C LYS A 36 17.34 -17.66 5.97
N LEU A 37 16.42 -17.67 5.01
CA LEU A 37 15.50 -18.77 4.76
C LEU A 37 15.72 -19.25 3.35
N GLU A 38 16.06 -20.54 3.22
CA GLU A 38 16.19 -21.21 1.92
C GLU A 38 14.87 -21.20 1.15
N ARG A 39 14.93 -21.51 -0.14
CA ARG A 39 13.79 -21.45 -1.03
C ARG A 39 12.69 -22.42 -0.59
N VAL A 40 11.51 -21.88 -0.30
CA VAL A 40 10.29 -22.63 -0.01
C VAL A 40 9.30 -22.46 -1.16
N PRO A 41 8.94 -23.53 -1.90
CA PRO A 41 7.90 -23.49 -2.91
C PRO A 41 6.57 -23.01 -2.34
N CYS A 42 6.05 -21.90 -2.87
CA CYS A 42 4.83 -21.30 -2.35
C CYS A 42 4.10 -20.48 -3.42
N SER A 43 2.78 -20.38 -3.27
CA SER A 43 1.94 -19.49 -4.07
C SER A 43 1.89 -18.07 -3.49
N ARG A 44 2.03 -17.95 -2.16
CA ARG A 44 1.98 -16.68 -1.42
C ARG A 44 2.83 -16.78 -0.16
N ALA A 45 3.47 -15.67 0.19
CA ALA A 45 4.14 -15.50 1.48
C ALA A 45 3.83 -14.11 2.03
N LYS A 46 3.67 -13.97 3.35
CA LYS A 46 3.43 -12.66 3.97
C LYS A 46 3.83 -12.64 5.45
N PHE A 47 4.47 -11.56 5.90
CA PHE A 47 4.74 -11.35 7.32
C PHE A 47 3.50 -10.91 8.11
N SER A 48 3.51 -11.13 9.42
CA SER A 48 2.65 -10.41 10.36
C SER A 48 3.06 -8.93 10.43
N GLU A 49 2.16 -8.06 10.91
CA GLU A 49 2.40 -6.60 10.97
C GLU A 49 3.54 -6.24 11.94
N ASP A 50 3.73 -7.05 12.98
CA ASP A 50 4.85 -6.98 13.92
C ASP A 50 6.14 -7.67 13.42
N GLY A 51 6.08 -8.39 12.29
CA GLY A 51 7.19 -9.16 11.72
C GLY A 51 7.63 -10.39 12.52
N SER A 52 6.89 -10.81 13.55
CA SER A 52 7.25 -11.97 14.37
C SER A 52 7.00 -13.31 13.68
N ARG A 53 6.10 -13.35 12.70
CA ARG A 53 5.68 -14.57 11.98
C ARG A 53 5.69 -14.36 10.47
N LEU A 54 5.97 -15.44 9.75
CA LEU A 54 5.86 -15.51 8.30
C LEU A 54 4.86 -16.61 7.91
N LEU A 55 3.81 -16.21 7.21
CA LEU A 55 2.84 -17.09 6.57
C LEU A 55 3.38 -17.53 5.20
N VAL A 56 3.39 -18.82 4.92
CA VAL A 56 3.71 -19.38 3.60
C VAL A 56 2.61 -20.35 3.16
N MET A 57 1.96 -20.07 2.03
CA MET A 57 0.96 -20.96 1.43
C MET A 57 1.60 -21.85 0.36
N LYS A 58 1.70 -23.15 0.63
CA LYS A 58 2.27 -24.18 -0.24
C LYS A 58 1.22 -24.69 -1.25
N SER A 59 1.66 -25.42 -2.27
CA SER A 59 0.81 -25.84 -3.41
C SER A 59 -0.19 -26.96 -3.08
N ASP A 60 0.00 -27.65 -1.97
CA ASP A 60 -0.77 -28.79 -1.45
C ASP A 60 -1.85 -28.36 -0.44
N PHE A 61 -2.27 -27.10 -0.47
CA PHE A 61 -3.19 -26.50 0.50
C PHE A 61 -2.68 -26.53 1.96
N VAL A 62 -1.37 -26.65 2.13
CA VAL A 62 -0.70 -26.48 3.43
C VAL A 62 -0.36 -25.01 3.64
N ILE A 63 -0.69 -24.51 4.81
CA ILE A 63 -0.29 -23.20 5.29
C ILE A 63 0.74 -23.41 6.39
N SER A 64 1.98 -23.04 6.13
CA SER A 64 3.07 -23.14 7.10
C SER A 64 3.35 -21.78 7.72
N ILE A 65 3.46 -21.76 9.05
CA ILE A 65 3.81 -20.57 9.83
C ILE A 65 5.23 -20.73 10.32
N TYR A 66 6.09 -19.78 9.97
CA TYR A 66 7.48 -19.73 10.38
C TYR A 66 7.69 -18.68 11.46
N ASP A 67 8.59 -18.96 12.39
CA ASP A 67 9.09 -17.99 13.35
C ASP A 67 10.18 -17.14 12.66
N CYS A 68 10.04 -15.82 12.65
CA CYS A 68 11.00 -14.95 11.96
C CYS A 68 12.28 -14.65 12.76
N SER A 69 12.43 -15.19 13.98
CA SER A 69 13.69 -15.11 14.73
C SER A 69 14.64 -16.25 14.35
N SER A 70 14.09 -17.44 14.12
CA SER A 70 14.83 -18.66 13.81
C SER A 70 14.65 -19.19 12.39
N PHE A 71 13.68 -18.66 11.65
CA PHE A 71 13.19 -19.16 10.36
C PHE A 71 12.81 -20.64 10.36
N LYS A 72 12.39 -21.16 11.51
CA LYS A 72 11.88 -22.53 11.66
C LYS A 72 10.36 -22.56 11.57
N GLU A 73 9.84 -23.63 10.98
CA GLU A 73 8.40 -23.87 10.90
C GLU A 73 7.85 -24.17 12.31
N ILE A 74 6.92 -23.34 12.78
CA ILE A 74 6.25 -23.49 14.10
C ILE A 74 5.07 -24.45 13.98
N LYS A 75 4.26 -24.26 12.92
CA LYS A 75 2.99 -24.97 12.74
C LYS A 75 2.63 -25.04 11.27
N SER A 76 2.01 -26.14 10.88
CA SER A 76 1.36 -26.32 9.58
C SER A 76 -0.14 -26.54 9.76
N PHE A 77 -0.93 -25.96 8.87
CA PHE A 77 -2.37 -26.14 8.80
C PHE A 77 -2.73 -26.71 7.44
N GLN A 78 -3.33 -27.90 7.43
CA GLN A 78 -3.90 -28.47 6.21
C GLN A 78 -5.31 -27.93 6.04
N VAL A 79 -5.50 -27.02 5.07
CA VAL A 79 -6.75 -26.29 4.87
C VAL A 79 -7.21 -26.50 3.43
N PRO A 80 -7.94 -27.58 3.13
CA PRO A 80 -8.34 -27.92 1.77
C PRO A 80 -9.06 -26.76 1.07
N ASN A 81 -8.75 -26.53 -0.20
CA ASN A 81 -9.37 -25.48 -1.03
C ASN A 81 -9.28 -24.07 -0.41
N VAL A 82 -8.20 -23.78 0.34
CA VAL A 82 -7.93 -22.43 0.83
C VAL A 82 -7.75 -21.46 -0.34
N LEU A 83 -8.48 -20.35 -0.28
CA LEU A 83 -8.38 -19.26 -1.26
C LEU A 83 -7.63 -18.05 -0.69
N ALA A 84 -7.74 -17.82 0.61
CA ALA A 84 -7.03 -16.73 1.28
C ALA A 84 -6.65 -17.13 2.71
N ALA A 85 -5.49 -16.65 3.12
CA ALA A 85 -5.00 -16.72 4.48
C ALA A 85 -4.33 -15.39 4.86
N VAL A 86 -4.42 -15.03 6.12
CA VAL A 86 -3.82 -13.80 6.67
C VAL A 86 -3.56 -13.95 8.16
N LEU A 87 -2.42 -13.42 8.60
CA LEU A 87 -2.06 -13.35 10.01
C LEU A 87 -2.73 -12.16 10.67
N SER A 88 -3.04 -12.28 11.96
CA SER A 88 -3.36 -11.12 12.79
C SER A 88 -2.12 -10.23 12.99
N PRO A 89 -2.28 -8.96 13.42
CA PRO A 89 -1.19 -8.00 13.50
C PRO A 89 0.02 -8.48 14.34
N CYS A 90 -0.20 -9.14 15.47
CA CYS A 90 0.87 -9.70 16.32
C CYS A 90 1.19 -11.17 16.01
N GLY A 91 0.63 -11.74 14.94
CA GLY A 91 0.87 -13.13 14.57
C GLY A 91 0.33 -14.18 15.55
N THR A 92 -0.60 -13.83 16.44
CA THR A 92 -1.25 -14.77 17.37
C THR A 92 -2.27 -15.68 16.69
N TYR A 93 -2.98 -15.12 15.71
CA TYR A 93 -4.09 -15.78 15.02
C TYR A 93 -3.83 -15.89 13.52
N LEU A 94 -4.33 -16.97 12.93
CA LEU A 94 -4.39 -17.19 11.50
C LEU A 94 -5.87 -17.18 11.07
N GLN A 95 -6.22 -16.38 10.08
CA GLN A 95 -7.56 -16.40 9.48
C GLN A 95 -7.50 -17.00 8.09
N THR A 96 -8.30 -18.04 7.85
CA THR A 96 -8.36 -18.75 6.57
C THR A 96 -9.76 -18.69 5.98
N PHE A 97 -9.83 -18.57 4.67
CA PHE A 97 -11.06 -18.65 3.90
C PHE A 97 -10.96 -19.73 2.84
N GLN A 98 -11.88 -20.68 2.88
CA GLN A 98 -12.00 -21.80 1.96
C GLN A 98 -13.12 -21.57 0.96
N LYS A 99 -13.00 -22.17 -0.22
CA LYS A 99 -14.14 -22.28 -1.15
C LYS A 99 -15.18 -23.22 -0.56
N SER A 100 -16.36 -22.70 -0.23
CA SER A 100 -17.46 -23.52 0.29
C SER A 100 -18.09 -24.36 -0.83
N SER A 101 -18.30 -25.65 -0.59
CA SER A 101 -19.10 -26.53 -1.45
C SER A 101 -20.58 -26.48 -1.05
N THR A 102 -20.87 -26.37 0.24
CA THR A 102 -22.24 -26.21 0.76
C THR A 102 -22.34 -25.02 1.73
N PRO A 103 -23.55 -24.47 1.99
CA PRO A 103 -23.76 -23.41 2.98
C PRO A 103 -23.62 -23.84 4.44
N GLN A 104 -23.55 -25.15 4.71
CA GLN A 104 -23.42 -25.71 6.06
C GLN A 104 -21.96 -25.79 6.50
N ASP A 105 -21.03 -25.87 5.54
CA ASP A 105 -19.59 -25.90 5.81
C ASP A 105 -19.10 -24.54 6.29
N LYS A 106 -18.50 -24.49 7.47
CA LYS A 106 -17.89 -23.27 7.99
C LYS A 106 -16.58 -23.02 7.24
N ASN A 107 -16.61 -22.14 6.25
CA ASN A 107 -15.50 -21.89 5.34
C ASN A 107 -14.58 -20.74 5.77
N LEU A 108 -15.00 -19.91 6.73
CA LEU A 108 -14.14 -18.94 7.40
C LEU A 108 -13.74 -19.49 8.77
N VAL A 109 -12.44 -19.64 9.00
CA VAL A 109 -11.91 -20.16 10.27
C VAL A 109 -10.82 -19.24 10.80
N LEU A 110 -10.90 -18.92 12.09
CA LEU A 110 -9.86 -18.27 12.86
C LEU A 110 -9.18 -19.33 13.75
N TRP A 111 -7.88 -19.47 13.60
CA TRP A 111 -7.03 -20.43 14.30
C TRP A 111 -6.13 -19.69 15.27
N LYS A 112 -5.91 -20.24 16.46
CA LYS A 112 -4.83 -19.81 17.35
C LYS A 112 -3.54 -20.54 16.95
N ILE A 113 -2.48 -19.81 16.62
CA ILE A 113 -1.28 -20.41 16.01
C ILE A 113 -0.52 -21.31 16.97
N GLU A 114 -0.39 -20.90 18.24
CA GLU A 114 0.35 -21.66 19.25
C GLU A 114 -0.25 -23.05 19.49
N SER A 115 -1.56 -23.11 19.79
CA SER A 115 -2.23 -24.39 20.04
C SER A 115 -2.55 -25.13 18.75
N GLY A 116 -2.93 -24.42 17.69
CA GLY A 116 -3.46 -24.98 16.45
C GLY A 116 -4.99 -25.11 16.45
N ASP A 117 -5.66 -24.69 17.52
CA ASP A 117 -7.11 -24.85 17.65
C ASP A 117 -7.88 -23.80 16.85
N SER A 118 -9.01 -24.20 16.27
CA SER A 118 -9.97 -23.26 15.73
C SER A 118 -10.74 -22.58 16.86
N VAL A 119 -10.56 -21.27 17.02
CA VAL A 119 -11.19 -20.45 18.07
C VAL A 119 -12.50 -19.82 17.62
N TYR A 120 -12.67 -19.63 16.31
CA TYR A 120 -13.90 -19.12 15.73
C TYR A 120 -14.10 -19.68 14.32
N GLN A 121 -15.35 -19.98 13.98
CA GLN A 121 -15.70 -20.54 12.68
C GLN A 121 -17.05 -19.99 12.21
N GLN A 122 -17.16 -19.67 10.93
CA GLN A 122 -18.40 -19.17 10.35
C GLN A 122 -18.51 -19.49 8.86
N PHE A 123 -19.75 -19.60 8.37
CA PHE A 123 -20.03 -19.58 6.94
C PHE A 123 -20.07 -18.14 6.40
N GLN A 124 -19.29 -17.90 5.35
CA GLN A 124 -19.25 -16.64 4.60
C GLN A 124 -19.43 -16.92 3.11
N LYS A 125 -20.55 -16.44 2.57
CA LYS A 125 -20.96 -16.65 1.18
C LYS A 125 -20.01 -16.02 0.16
N THR A 126 -19.49 -14.85 0.44
CA THR A 126 -18.67 -14.08 -0.51
C THR A 126 -17.53 -13.39 0.21
N MET A 127 -16.34 -13.46 -0.39
CA MET A 127 -15.16 -12.73 0.03
C MET A 127 -14.81 -11.72 -1.06
N THR A 128 -14.72 -10.44 -0.69
CA THR A 128 -14.23 -9.38 -1.58
C THR A 128 -12.93 -8.82 -1.02
N LYS A 129 -12.13 -8.15 -1.87
CA LYS A 129 -10.90 -7.46 -1.41
C LYS A 129 -11.16 -6.42 -0.31
N THR A 130 -12.35 -5.79 -0.31
CA THR A 130 -12.74 -4.76 0.68
C THR A 130 -13.21 -5.32 2.01
N THR A 131 -13.73 -6.54 2.01
CA THR A 131 -14.28 -7.20 3.21
C THR A 131 -13.29 -8.16 3.86
N TRP A 132 -12.21 -8.51 3.17
CA TRP A 132 -11.12 -9.33 3.69
C TRP A 132 -10.01 -8.47 4.34
N PRO A 133 -9.47 -8.82 5.51
CA PRO A 133 -9.92 -9.88 6.42
C PRO A 133 -11.30 -9.61 7.03
N SER A 134 -12.05 -10.69 7.27
CA SER A 134 -13.41 -10.60 7.81
C SER A 134 -13.42 -10.23 9.29
N ILE A 135 -12.59 -10.90 10.09
CA ILE A 135 -12.31 -10.48 11.47
C ILE A 135 -11.07 -9.58 11.44
N ARG A 136 -11.22 -8.36 11.93
CA ARG A 136 -10.16 -7.37 12.01
C ARG A 136 -9.76 -7.19 13.46
N LEU A 137 -8.49 -7.38 13.75
CA LEU A 137 -7.90 -7.12 15.05
C LEU A 137 -7.16 -5.78 15.00
N SER A 138 -7.11 -5.08 16.13
CA SER A 138 -6.26 -3.89 16.29
C SER A 138 -4.78 -4.28 16.25
N SER A 139 -3.89 -3.30 16.06
CA SER A 139 -2.44 -3.56 15.96
C SER A 139 -1.85 -4.18 17.24
N ASP A 140 -2.51 -4.02 18.39
CA ASP A 140 -2.18 -4.64 19.69
C ASP A 140 -3.04 -5.87 20.01
N GLU A 141 -3.92 -6.28 19.08
CA GLU A 141 -4.91 -7.34 19.23
C GLU A 141 -5.85 -7.20 20.45
N ALA A 142 -5.95 -6.00 21.02
CA ALA A 142 -6.82 -5.73 22.17
C ALA A 142 -8.32 -5.64 21.80
N VAL A 143 -8.62 -5.33 20.54
CA VAL A 143 -9.99 -5.26 20.01
C VAL A 143 -10.11 -6.08 18.74
N ALA A 144 -11.17 -6.89 18.64
CA ALA A 144 -11.52 -7.63 17.44
C ALA A 144 -12.93 -7.26 17.00
N CYS A 145 -13.10 -6.97 15.71
CA CYS A 145 -14.39 -6.61 15.14
C CYS A 145 -14.62 -7.28 13.79
N ARG A 146 -15.90 -7.39 13.42
CA ARG A 146 -16.35 -7.93 12.14
C ARG A 146 -17.49 -7.08 11.61
N MET A 147 -17.48 -6.82 10.32
CA MET A 147 -18.62 -6.23 9.63
C MET A 147 -19.62 -7.33 9.27
N ALA A 148 -20.87 -7.16 9.70
CA ALA A 148 -22.00 -7.97 9.27
C ALA A 148 -23.04 -7.07 8.56
N THR A 149 -24.10 -7.67 8.05
CA THR A 149 -25.17 -6.91 7.38
C THR A 149 -25.82 -5.95 8.38
N ASN A 150 -25.69 -4.64 8.13
CA ASN A 150 -26.25 -3.55 8.94
C ASN A 150 -25.69 -3.41 10.37
N GLU A 151 -24.62 -4.10 10.73
CA GLU A 151 -24.03 -4.02 12.07
C GLU A 151 -22.54 -4.32 12.10
N ILE A 152 -21.86 -3.79 13.10
CA ILE A 152 -20.47 -4.10 13.44
C ILE A 152 -20.49 -4.91 14.72
N GLN A 153 -19.94 -6.12 14.68
CA GLN A 153 -19.91 -7.08 15.78
C GLN A 153 -18.51 -7.06 16.42
N PHE A 154 -18.44 -6.94 17.74
CA PHE A 154 -17.20 -6.96 18.51
C PHE A 154 -17.04 -8.26 19.28
N PHE A 155 -15.81 -8.75 19.35
CA PHE A 155 -15.41 -9.98 20.02
C PHE A 155 -14.41 -9.66 21.14
N ASP A 156 -14.29 -10.55 22.12
CA ASP A 156 -13.20 -10.53 23.09
C ASP A 156 -12.01 -11.29 22.47
N PRO A 157 -10.90 -10.61 22.11
CA PRO A 157 -9.76 -11.27 21.48
C PRO A 157 -9.08 -12.30 22.38
N LYS A 158 -9.30 -12.24 23.71
CA LYS A 158 -8.77 -13.24 24.65
C LYS A 158 -9.63 -14.50 24.70
N ASP A 159 -10.91 -14.37 24.34
CA ASP A 159 -11.88 -15.45 24.45
C ASP A 159 -13.01 -15.33 23.41
N PHE A 160 -12.77 -15.89 22.22
CA PHE A 160 -13.76 -15.95 21.16
C PHE A 160 -14.95 -16.87 21.48
N SER A 161 -14.89 -17.70 22.53
CA SER A 161 -15.99 -18.60 22.91
C SER A 161 -17.21 -17.84 23.46
N LYS A 162 -16.99 -16.63 24.03
CA LYS A 162 -18.06 -15.70 24.44
C LYS A 162 -18.90 -15.21 23.26
N GLY A 163 -18.43 -15.41 22.04
CA GLY A 163 -19.10 -14.93 20.83
C GLY A 163 -19.10 -13.40 20.75
N ILE A 164 -20.24 -12.84 20.35
CA ILE A 164 -20.39 -11.40 20.13
C ILE A 164 -20.62 -10.71 21.46
N VAL A 165 -19.64 -9.92 21.89
CA VAL A 165 -19.66 -9.19 23.17
C VAL A 165 -20.52 -7.94 23.09
N HIS A 166 -20.45 -7.23 21.97
CA HIS A 166 -21.20 -6.01 21.72
C HIS A 166 -21.44 -5.83 20.21
N ARG A 167 -22.47 -5.06 19.85
CA ARG A 167 -22.80 -4.74 18.47
C ARG A 167 -23.18 -3.28 18.31
N ILE A 168 -22.74 -2.66 17.21
CA ILE A 168 -23.13 -1.31 16.80
C ILE A 168 -23.98 -1.45 15.55
N ARG A 169 -25.22 -0.94 15.59
CA ARG A 169 -26.14 -0.98 14.44
C ARG A 169 -25.79 0.14 13.48
N VAL A 170 -25.34 -0.22 12.28
CA VAL A 170 -24.96 0.70 11.20
C VAL A 170 -25.67 0.27 9.91
N PRO A 171 -26.91 0.71 9.68
CA PRO A 171 -27.68 0.33 8.49
C PRO A 171 -26.94 0.67 7.19
N GLY A 172 -26.81 -0.31 6.30
CA GLY A 172 -26.19 -0.14 4.98
C GLY A 172 -24.65 -0.07 4.99
N VAL A 173 -23.98 -0.44 6.08
CA VAL A 173 -22.51 -0.47 6.13
C VAL A 173 -21.92 -1.33 5.00
N ALA A 174 -20.95 -0.79 4.26
CA ALA A 174 -20.29 -1.47 3.14
C ALA A 174 -18.78 -1.66 3.35
N ALA A 175 -18.16 -0.82 4.19
CA ALA A 175 -16.79 -1.01 4.63
C ALA A 175 -16.62 -0.52 6.07
N VAL A 176 -15.68 -1.11 6.77
CA VAL A 176 -15.24 -0.68 8.11
C VAL A 176 -13.73 -0.55 8.11
N GLU A 177 -13.17 0.26 8.99
CA GLU A 177 -11.74 0.36 9.25
C GLU A 177 -11.50 0.59 10.74
N LEU A 178 -10.78 -0.32 11.40
CA LEU A 178 -10.45 -0.22 12.82
C LEU A 178 -9.25 0.72 13.00
N SER A 179 -9.26 1.53 14.06
CA SER A 179 -8.15 2.43 14.37
C SER A 179 -6.90 1.64 14.80
N MET A 180 -5.70 2.16 14.51
CA MET A 180 -4.45 1.39 14.67
C MET A 180 -3.98 1.27 16.13
N VAL A 181 -3.50 2.38 16.72
CA VAL A 181 -2.81 2.38 18.02
C VAL A 181 -3.28 3.59 18.84
N PRO A 182 -4.16 3.43 19.84
CA PRO A 182 -4.85 2.20 20.25
C PRO A 182 -6.06 1.86 19.38
N GLY A 183 -6.51 0.60 19.39
CA GLY A 183 -7.74 0.11 18.75
C GLY A 183 -9.05 0.62 19.37
N SER A 184 -9.19 1.93 19.55
CA SER A 184 -10.25 2.57 20.33
C SER A 184 -11.50 2.93 19.53
N HIS A 185 -11.37 3.11 18.21
CA HIS A 185 -12.44 3.59 17.34
C HIS A 185 -12.56 2.75 16.07
N VAL A 186 -13.74 2.73 15.48
CA VAL A 186 -14.00 2.12 14.18
C VAL A 186 -14.67 3.13 13.25
N ALA A 187 -14.18 3.23 12.03
CA ALA A 187 -14.80 4.02 10.97
C ALA A 187 -15.68 3.09 10.14
N ALA A 188 -16.89 3.54 9.83
CA ALA A 188 -17.85 2.82 8.99
C ALA A 188 -18.21 3.68 7.78
N PHE A 189 -18.15 3.08 6.59
CA PHE A 189 -18.60 3.69 5.35
C PHE A 189 -19.96 3.12 4.95
N ILE A 190 -20.89 4.02 4.69
CA ILE A 190 -22.23 3.74 4.20
C ILE A 190 -22.34 4.38 2.81
N PRO A 191 -22.52 3.60 1.72
CA PRO A 191 -22.63 4.13 0.38
C PRO A 191 -23.98 4.82 0.16
N GLU A 192 -24.08 5.58 -0.93
CA GLU A 192 -25.32 6.26 -1.31
C GLU A 192 -26.43 5.24 -1.60
N SER A 193 -27.63 5.46 -1.05
CA SER A 193 -28.77 4.55 -1.23
C SER A 193 -30.10 5.27 -1.09
N LYS A 194 -31.01 5.04 -2.04
CA LYS A 194 -32.41 5.54 -2.01
C LYS A 194 -32.54 7.04 -1.64
N GLY A 195 -31.68 7.89 -2.19
CA GLY A 195 -31.67 9.33 -1.93
C GLY A 195 -30.95 9.77 -0.65
N VAL A 196 -30.46 8.82 0.17
CA VAL A 196 -29.58 9.09 1.30
C VAL A 196 -28.14 9.20 0.80
N PRO A 197 -27.42 10.32 1.07
CA PRO A 197 -26.04 10.49 0.66
C PRO A 197 -25.13 9.45 1.31
N ALA A 198 -24.00 9.15 0.66
CA ALA A 198 -22.96 8.34 1.28
C ALA A 198 -22.45 9.02 2.56
N SER A 199 -21.97 8.27 3.54
CA SER A 199 -21.38 8.85 4.74
C SER A 199 -20.29 7.99 5.34
N VAL A 200 -19.34 8.65 6.00
CA VAL A 200 -18.35 8.04 6.88
C VAL A 200 -18.70 8.44 8.30
N GLN A 201 -18.80 7.44 9.17
CA GLN A 201 -19.17 7.59 10.58
C GLN A 201 -18.10 6.97 11.45
N ILE A 202 -17.72 7.65 12.53
CA ILE A 202 -16.75 7.15 13.51
C ILE A 202 -17.52 6.71 14.76
N PHE A 203 -17.23 5.52 15.26
CA PHE A 203 -17.79 4.99 16.49
C PHE A 203 -16.68 4.63 17.48
N ALA A 204 -16.92 4.83 18.77
CA ALA A 204 -16.07 4.28 19.82
C ALA A 204 -16.31 2.77 19.95
N CYS A 205 -15.25 1.99 20.21
CA CYS A 205 -15.34 0.54 20.40
C CYS A 205 -15.78 0.13 21.82
N GLY A 206 -15.72 1.05 22.79
CA GLY A 206 -16.06 0.79 24.18
C GLY A 206 -17.54 0.53 24.40
N LYS A 207 -17.87 -0.42 25.30
CA LYS A 207 -19.26 -0.84 25.60
C LYS A 207 -20.16 0.27 26.14
N GLU A 208 -19.56 1.30 26.74
CA GLU A 208 -20.25 2.35 27.48
C GLU A 208 -20.80 3.48 26.59
N MET A 209 -20.23 3.69 25.40
CA MET A 209 -20.73 4.67 24.42
C MET A 209 -21.65 3.99 23.41
N GLN A 210 -22.92 3.79 23.80
CA GLN A 210 -23.91 3.11 22.98
C GLN A 210 -24.30 3.90 21.72
N SER A 211 -24.08 3.26 20.57
CA SER A 211 -24.81 3.41 19.29
C SER A 211 -24.78 4.74 18.54
N GLN A 212 -24.26 5.84 19.09
CA GLN A 212 -24.16 7.11 18.37
C GLN A 212 -22.77 7.31 17.75
N PRO A 213 -22.68 7.82 16.50
CA PRO A 213 -21.41 8.15 15.90
C PRO A 213 -20.81 9.38 16.59
N VAL A 214 -19.52 9.34 16.88
CA VAL A 214 -18.76 10.44 17.49
C VAL A 214 -18.49 11.56 16.49
N ALA A 215 -18.32 11.20 15.22
CA ALA A 215 -18.22 12.13 14.11
C ALA A 215 -18.88 11.54 12.86
N ARG A 216 -19.45 12.37 11.99
CA ARG A 216 -20.14 11.91 10.79
C ARG A 216 -20.02 12.90 9.65
N ARG A 217 -19.34 12.50 8.57
CA ARG A 217 -19.29 13.27 7.32
C ARG A 217 -20.14 12.63 6.24
N SER A 218 -20.98 13.42 5.58
CA SER A 218 -21.75 12.98 4.41
C SER A 218 -21.11 13.46 3.10
N PHE A 219 -21.21 12.62 2.07
CA PHE A 219 -20.68 12.84 0.73
C PHE A 219 -21.81 12.67 -0.29
N PHE A 220 -21.92 13.63 -1.21
CA PHE A 220 -22.80 13.52 -2.37
C PHE A 220 -21.97 13.01 -3.54
N ARG A 221 -22.47 12.00 -4.27
CA ARG A 221 -21.77 11.38 -5.41
C ARG A 221 -20.44 10.78 -4.96
N CYS A 222 -20.51 9.69 -4.21
CA CYS A 222 -19.34 8.99 -3.72
C CYS A 222 -19.55 7.49 -3.98
N ASP A 223 -18.71 6.92 -4.84
CA ASP A 223 -18.76 5.50 -5.19
C ASP A 223 -17.84 4.69 -4.28
N THR A 224 -16.65 5.22 -3.98
CA THR A 224 -15.65 4.55 -3.15
C THR A 224 -15.04 5.51 -2.13
N VAL A 225 -14.58 4.96 -1.01
CA VAL A 225 -13.85 5.72 0.00
C VAL A 225 -12.62 4.93 0.45
N GLN A 226 -11.50 5.64 0.63
CA GLN A 226 -10.34 5.11 1.32
C GLN A 226 -10.24 5.75 2.71
N LEU A 227 -10.11 4.91 3.73
CA LEU A 227 -10.05 5.31 5.13
C LEU A 227 -8.63 5.09 5.63
N LYS A 228 -8.00 6.13 6.19
CA LYS A 228 -6.65 6.04 6.76
C LYS A 228 -6.64 6.68 8.15
N TRP A 229 -6.49 5.86 9.18
CA TRP A 229 -6.33 6.31 10.56
C TRP A 229 -4.92 6.84 10.83
N ASN A 230 -4.79 7.84 11.68
CA ASN A 230 -3.50 8.28 12.17
C ASN A 230 -2.99 7.36 13.30
N ARG A 231 -1.67 7.37 13.53
CA ARG A 231 -1.10 6.82 14.77
C ARG A 231 -1.60 7.66 15.95
N GLY A 232 -2.08 7.01 17.01
CA GLY A 232 -2.77 7.65 18.14
C GLY A 232 -4.30 7.61 18.05
N SER A 233 -4.89 7.20 16.91
CA SER A 233 -6.34 7.01 16.75
C SER A 233 -7.16 8.26 17.08
N THR A 234 -6.62 9.44 16.80
CA THR A 234 -7.27 10.75 17.04
C THR A 234 -7.95 11.31 15.78
N GLY A 235 -7.56 10.85 14.60
CA GLY A 235 -8.00 11.42 13.33
C GLY A 235 -8.01 10.42 12.18
N LEU A 236 -8.92 10.65 11.25
CA LEU A 236 -9.22 9.82 10.11
C LEU A 236 -9.19 10.67 8.83
N LEU A 237 -8.40 10.24 7.85
CA LEU A 237 -8.46 10.76 6.48
C LEU A 237 -9.39 9.89 5.66
N ALA A 238 -10.36 10.53 5.02
CA ALA A 238 -11.33 9.89 4.13
C ALA A 238 -11.16 10.47 2.72
N VAL A 239 -10.61 9.67 1.80
CA VAL A 239 -10.52 10.00 0.37
C VAL A 239 -11.79 9.49 -0.30
N ALA A 240 -12.73 10.37 -0.55
CA ALA A 240 -13.97 10.07 -1.26
C ALA A 240 -13.75 10.24 -2.77
N GLN A 241 -14.10 9.22 -3.56
CA GLN A 241 -13.94 9.21 -5.01
C GLN A 241 -15.29 8.94 -5.70
N SER A 242 -15.50 9.63 -6.81
CA SER A 242 -16.66 9.50 -7.70
C SER A 242 -16.18 9.22 -9.11
N ASP A 243 -16.76 8.24 -9.79
CA ASP A 243 -16.43 7.93 -11.19
C ASP A 243 -16.93 9.03 -12.17
N VAL A 244 -17.85 9.89 -11.71
CA VAL A 244 -18.47 10.94 -12.52
C VAL A 244 -18.36 12.28 -11.80
N ASP A 245 -17.79 13.27 -12.49
CA ASP A 245 -17.74 14.65 -12.01
C ASP A 245 -19.06 15.40 -12.28
N LYS A 246 -19.21 16.58 -11.64
CA LYS A 246 -20.41 17.42 -11.81
C LYS A 246 -20.70 17.80 -13.26
N THR A 247 -19.67 17.96 -14.08
CA THR A 247 -19.75 18.40 -15.48
C THR A 247 -19.83 17.23 -16.46
N ASN A 248 -19.61 15.99 -16.00
CA ASN A 248 -19.45 14.77 -16.81
C ASN A 248 -18.32 14.89 -17.86
N GLN A 249 -17.31 15.73 -17.62
CA GLN A 249 -16.26 16.08 -18.59
C GLN A 249 -14.89 15.45 -18.26
N SER A 250 -14.61 15.16 -16.99
CA SER A 250 -13.35 14.52 -16.61
C SER A 250 -13.43 12.99 -16.74
N TYR A 251 -12.35 12.42 -17.27
CA TYR A 251 -12.17 10.97 -17.38
C TYR A 251 -11.86 10.32 -16.02
N TYR A 252 -11.27 11.09 -15.10
CA TYR A 252 -10.80 10.63 -13.79
C TYR A 252 -11.81 10.84 -12.65
N GLY A 253 -12.98 11.40 -12.95
CA GLY A 253 -14.01 11.69 -11.96
C GLY A 253 -13.58 12.78 -10.95
N GLU A 254 -14.15 12.74 -9.75
CA GLU A 254 -13.89 13.71 -8.68
C GLU A 254 -13.33 13.00 -7.44
N SER A 255 -12.26 13.53 -6.85
CA SER A 255 -11.69 13.05 -5.58
C SER A 255 -11.67 14.17 -4.55
N LYS A 256 -12.11 13.88 -3.33
CA LYS A 256 -12.12 14.82 -2.20
C LYS A 256 -11.48 14.21 -0.97
N LEU A 257 -10.56 14.95 -0.36
CA LEU A 257 -9.95 14.56 0.92
C LEU A 257 -10.71 15.23 2.06
N ASN A 258 -11.20 14.44 2.99
CA ASN A 258 -11.85 14.92 4.20
C ASN A 258 -11.09 14.45 5.42
N TYR A 259 -11.08 15.27 6.45
CA TYR A 259 -10.46 14.97 7.74
C TYR A 259 -11.51 15.02 8.84
N LEU A 260 -11.62 13.92 9.59
CA LEU A 260 -12.52 13.76 10.72
C LEU A 260 -11.69 13.44 11.97
N THR A 261 -11.99 14.10 13.08
CA THR A 261 -11.38 13.82 14.39
C THR A 261 -12.31 13.02 15.30
N THR A 262 -11.75 12.17 16.15
CA THR A 262 -12.52 11.39 17.13
C THR A 262 -13.10 12.22 18.27
N ASN A 263 -12.62 13.45 18.49
CA ASN A 263 -13.18 14.37 19.49
C ASN A 263 -14.20 15.37 18.90
N GLY A 264 -14.53 15.26 17.60
CA GLY A 264 -15.42 16.18 16.91
C GLY A 264 -14.87 17.60 16.68
N SER A 265 -13.61 17.88 17.02
CA SER A 265 -13.02 19.23 16.86
C SER A 265 -12.85 19.66 15.40
N HIS A 266 -12.62 18.71 14.49
CA HIS A 266 -12.52 18.97 13.07
C HIS A 266 -13.34 17.95 12.28
N GLU A 267 -14.20 18.47 11.41
CA GLU A 267 -14.95 17.66 10.46
C GLU A 267 -15.12 18.45 9.15
N GLY A 268 -14.25 18.21 8.18
CA GLY A 268 -14.18 19.09 7.03
C GLY A 268 -13.40 18.57 5.83
N LEU A 269 -13.54 19.31 4.74
CA LEU A 269 -12.75 19.14 3.52
C LEU A 269 -11.35 19.72 3.76
N VAL A 270 -10.31 19.00 3.34
CA VAL A 270 -8.95 19.53 3.34
C VAL A 270 -8.80 20.50 2.16
N PRO A 271 -8.43 21.77 2.37
CA PRO A 271 -8.32 22.76 1.30
C PRO A 271 -7.07 22.49 0.45
N LEU A 272 -7.27 21.95 -0.75
CA LEU A 272 -6.20 21.68 -1.71
C LEU A 272 -6.04 22.87 -2.67
N ARG A 273 -4.82 23.39 -2.83
CA ARG A 273 -4.53 24.61 -3.62
C ARG A 273 -4.61 24.43 -5.15
N LYS A 274 -4.73 23.19 -5.62
CA LYS A 274 -4.67 22.82 -7.03
C LYS A 274 -5.78 21.82 -7.34
N GLU A 275 -6.48 22.07 -8.43
CA GLU A 275 -7.54 21.19 -8.90
C GLU A 275 -6.98 19.92 -9.55
N GLY A 276 -7.71 18.81 -9.35
CA GLY A 276 -7.43 17.52 -9.94
C GLY A 276 -7.57 16.37 -8.94
N PRO A 277 -7.20 15.14 -9.35
CA PRO A 277 -7.35 13.96 -8.51
C PRO A 277 -6.37 13.97 -7.33
N ILE A 278 -6.70 13.20 -6.31
CA ILE A 278 -5.77 12.87 -5.21
C ILE A 278 -5.09 11.55 -5.59
N HIS A 279 -3.78 11.59 -5.75
CA HIS A 279 -2.99 10.42 -6.15
C HIS A 279 -2.59 9.57 -4.95
N ASP A 280 -2.13 10.20 -3.87
CA ASP A 280 -1.79 9.51 -2.63
C ASP A 280 -1.92 10.43 -1.41
N VAL A 281 -2.18 9.82 -0.26
CA VAL A 281 -2.33 10.48 1.04
C VAL A 281 -1.69 9.60 2.09
N GLN A 282 -0.77 10.14 2.88
CA GLN A 282 -0.08 9.37 3.91
C GLN A 282 0.07 10.17 5.20
N TRP A 283 -0.33 9.55 6.32
CA TRP A 283 0.00 10.06 7.64
C TRP A 283 1.52 9.99 7.88
N SER A 284 2.04 11.00 8.57
CA SER A 284 3.34 10.93 9.21
C SER A 284 3.37 9.82 10.27
N CYS A 285 4.57 9.33 10.59
CA CYS A 285 4.75 8.28 11.59
C CYS A 285 4.36 8.72 13.01
N SER A 286 4.36 10.02 13.29
CA SER A 286 3.86 10.61 14.54
C SER A 286 2.32 10.65 14.59
N GLY A 287 1.66 10.58 13.43
CA GLY A 287 0.22 10.80 13.29
C GLY A 287 -0.20 12.27 13.46
N SER A 288 0.73 13.22 13.44
CA SER A 288 0.46 14.66 13.64
C SER A 288 0.33 15.46 12.36
N GLU A 289 1.04 15.04 11.33
CA GLU A 289 0.98 15.64 10.00
C GLU A 289 0.58 14.59 8.96
N PHE A 290 0.14 15.03 7.79
CA PHE A 290 -0.08 14.15 6.65
C PHE A 290 0.38 14.81 5.36
N ALA A 291 0.88 13.98 4.44
CA ALA A 291 1.27 14.38 3.10
C ALA A 291 0.17 14.06 2.10
N VAL A 292 -0.06 14.97 1.15
CA VAL A 292 -1.02 14.77 0.06
C VAL A 292 -0.31 15.05 -1.26
N VAL A 293 -0.46 14.14 -2.22
CA VAL A 293 -0.06 14.34 -3.62
C VAL A 293 -1.33 14.47 -4.45
N TYR A 294 -1.53 15.63 -5.09
CA TYR A 294 -2.80 15.96 -5.72
C TYR A 294 -2.66 16.89 -6.92
N GLY A 295 -3.72 16.95 -7.72
CA GLY A 295 -3.83 17.82 -8.88
C GLY A 295 -3.44 17.13 -10.18
N PHE A 296 -3.79 17.79 -11.30
CA PHE A 296 -3.36 17.32 -12.63
C PHE A 296 -1.84 17.40 -12.77
N MET A 297 -1.27 16.39 -13.44
CA MET A 297 0.17 16.29 -13.67
C MET A 297 0.69 17.54 -14.40
N PRO A 298 1.81 18.16 -13.94
CA PRO A 298 2.63 17.78 -12.79
C PRO A 298 1.90 18.02 -11.45
N ALA A 299 1.75 16.98 -10.62
CA ALA A 299 1.02 17.04 -9.37
C ALA A 299 1.75 17.88 -8.32
N SER A 300 0.99 18.52 -7.43
CA SER A 300 1.50 19.21 -6.25
C SER A 300 1.60 18.24 -5.08
N ALA A 301 2.66 18.39 -4.29
CA ALA A 301 2.82 17.66 -3.03
C ALA A 301 2.90 18.64 -1.86
N THR A 302 2.05 18.48 -0.86
CA THR A 302 1.97 19.39 0.29
C THR A 302 1.79 18.62 1.59
N LEU A 303 2.47 19.08 2.63
CA LEU A 303 2.30 18.61 4.01
C LEU A 303 1.28 19.48 4.74
N PHE A 304 0.41 18.84 5.51
CA PHE A 304 -0.62 19.49 6.30
C PHE A 304 -0.51 19.07 7.77
N ASP A 305 -0.91 19.97 8.68
CA ASP A 305 -1.08 19.67 10.11
C ASP A 305 -2.46 19.01 10.39
N LYS A 306 -2.71 18.63 11.65
CA LYS A 306 -4.05 18.16 12.10
C LYS A 306 -5.18 19.19 11.90
N LYS A 307 -4.88 20.46 11.68
CA LYS A 307 -5.89 21.50 11.41
C LYS A 307 -6.10 21.72 9.92
N CYS A 308 -5.49 20.88 9.07
CA CYS A 308 -5.53 20.99 7.62
C CYS A 308 -4.91 22.28 7.06
N HIS A 309 -4.00 22.91 7.81
CA HIS A 309 -3.17 24.01 7.32
C HIS A 309 -1.94 23.48 6.59
N PRO A 310 -1.57 24.05 5.43
CA PRO A 310 -0.36 23.65 4.71
C PRO A 310 0.89 24.11 5.48
N LEU A 311 1.73 23.15 5.88
CA LEU A 311 2.99 23.36 6.61
C LEU A 311 4.19 23.55 5.68
N LEU A 312 4.24 22.76 4.60
CA LEU A 312 5.36 22.74 3.66
C LEU A 312 4.88 22.30 2.28
N GLU A 313 5.24 23.07 1.25
CA GLU A 313 5.09 22.66 -0.13
C GLU A 313 6.36 21.91 -0.57
N LEU A 314 6.20 20.63 -0.93
CA LEU A 314 7.30 19.77 -1.38
C LEU A 314 7.56 19.92 -2.89
N GLY A 315 6.90 20.90 -3.52
CA GLY A 315 7.02 21.21 -4.94
C GLY A 315 6.03 20.48 -5.83
N THR A 316 6.27 20.61 -7.14
CA THR A 316 5.46 20.00 -8.20
C THR A 316 6.31 19.08 -9.06
N GLY A 317 5.74 17.96 -9.52
CA GLY A 317 6.43 17.04 -10.41
C GLY A 317 5.52 15.92 -10.89
N PRO A 318 6.04 14.98 -11.70
CA PRO A 318 5.30 13.81 -12.12
C PRO A 318 5.23 12.79 -10.96
N TYR A 319 4.64 13.18 -9.83
CA TYR A 319 4.56 12.37 -8.62
C TYR A 319 3.14 11.84 -8.41
N ASN A 320 3.02 10.57 -8.05
CA ASN A 320 1.75 9.96 -7.66
C ASN A 320 1.83 9.21 -6.33
N THR A 321 3.01 9.14 -5.72
CA THR A 321 3.28 8.34 -4.52
C THR A 321 4.05 9.18 -3.52
N VAL A 322 3.68 9.08 -2.25
CA VAL A 322 4.47 9.62 -1.13
C VAL A 322 4.77 8.51 -0.13
N ARG A 323 6.01 8.45 0.35
CA ARG A 323 6.47 7.49 1.35
C ARG A 323 7.26 8.18 2.45
N TRP A 324 6.71 8.24 3.65
CA TRP A 324 7.41 8.61 4.89
C TRP A 324 8.30 7.46 5.36
N ASN A 325 9.51 7.79 5.80
CA ASN A 325 10.35 6.81 6.47
C ASN A 325 9.79 6.51 7.88
N PRO A 326 9.99 5.30 8.44
CA PRO A 326 9.33 4.89 9.68
C PRO A 326 9.69 5.73 10.92
N LYS A 327 10.86 6.39 10.89
CA LYS A 327 11.33 7.32 11.94
C LYS A 327 10.82 8.76 11.77
N GLY A 328 10.10 9.07 10.68
CA GLY A 328 9.50 10.40 10.43
C GLY A 328 10.48 11.52 10.01
N LYS A 329 11.76 11.22 9.76
CA LYS A 329 12.77 12.22 9.35
C LYS A 329 12.78 12.48 7.84
N PHE A 330 12.61 11.42 7.04
CA PHE A 330 12.74 11.50 5.59
C PHE A 330 11.43 11.19 4.88
N LEU A 331 11.28 11.79 3.70
CA LEU A 331 10.13 11.59 2.84
C LEU A 331 10.60 11.40 1.40
N CYS A 332 10.02 10.42 0.70
CA CYS A 332 10.24 10.19 -0.72
C CYS A 332 8.95 10.51 -1.49
N LEU A 333 9.04 11.45 -2.43
CA LEU A 333 8.04 11.68 -3.47
C LEU A 333 8.44 10.92 -4.72
N ALA A 334 7.53 10.15 -5.29
CA ALA A 334 7.84 9.34 -6.45
C ALA A 334 6.72 9.28 -7.50
N GLY A 335 7.13 9.09 -8.74
CA GLY A 335 6.26 8.90 -9.90
C GLY A 335 6.39 7.51 -10.48
N PHE A 336 5.51 6.58 -10.09
CA PHE A 336 5.61 5.17 -10.50
C PHE A 336 4.48 4.73 -11.45
N GLY A 337 4.62 3.52 -12.02
CA GLY A 337 3.68 2.98 -13.01
C GLY A 337 3.84 3.66 -14.37
N ASN A 338 2.84 4.46 -14.79
CA ASN A 338 2.85 5.13 -16.09
C ASN A 338 3.67 6.44 -16.09
N LEU A 339 4.33 6.75 -14.98
CA LEU A 339 5.16 7.95 -14.82
C LEU A 339 6.65 7.59 -14.98
N PRO A 340 7.52 8.59 -15.22
CA PRO A 340 8.93 8.35 -15.59
C PRO A 340 9.82 7.71 -14.52
N GLY A 341 9.32 7.39 -13.32
CA GLY A 341 10.12 6.85 -12.23
C GLY A 341 10.88 7.90 -11.42
N ASP A 342 10.57 9.19 -11.57
CA ASP A 342 11.26 10.26 -10.85
C ASP A 342 11.03 10.12 -9.34
N MET A 343 12.11 10.19 -8.56
CA MET A 343 12.08 10.16 -7.10
C MET A 343 12.80 11.38 -6.52
N ALA A 344 12.19 12.02 -5.53
CA ALA A 344 12.75 13.15 -4.78
C ALA A 344 12.73 12.85 -3.28
N PHE A 345 13.91 12.85 -2.67
CA PHE A 345 14.12 12.60 -1.25
C PHE A 345 14.22 13.92 -0.49
N TRP A 346 13.48 14.02 0.60
CA TRP A 346 13.36 15.20 1.44
C TRP A 346 13.75 14.89 2.88
N ASP A 347 14.47 15.82 3.50
CA ASP A 347 14.60 15.91 4.95
C ASP A 347 13.45 16.78 5.45
N TYR A 348 12.53 16.19 6.20
CA TYR A 348 11.39 16.89 6.76
C TYR A 348 11.81 17.83 7.89
N VAL A 349 12.80 17.43 8.69
CA VAL A 349 13.29 18.21 9.84
C VAL A 349 13.98 19.48 9.35
N ASP A 350 14.88 19.34 8.37
CA ASP A 350 15.60 20.47 7.76
C ASP A 350 14.79 21.16 6.65
N LYS A 351 13.60 20.64 6.31
CA LYS A 351 12.71 21.12 5.23
C LYS A 351 13.42 21.31 3.90
N LYS A 352 14.36 20.42 3.56
CA LYS A 352 15.18 20.52 2.35
C LYS A 352 15.14 19.26 1.51
N LYS A 353 15.21 19.43 0.20
CA LYS A 353 15.40 18.32 -0.73
C LYS A 353 16.85 17.84 -0.65
N ILE A 354 17.05 16.57 -0.30
CA ILE A 354 18.39 15.96 -0.13
C ILE A 354 18.93 15.47 -1.46
N GLY A 355 18.08 14.90 -2.29
CA GLY A 355 18.51 14.29 -3.54
C GLY A 355 17.35 13.95 -4.47
N THR A 356 17.70 13.73 -5.73
CA THR A 356 16.76 13.29 -6.77
C THR A 356 17.40 12.17 -7.56
N THR A 357 16.61 11.18 -7.93
CA THR A 357 17.08 10.04 -8.72
C THR A 357 15.90 9.48 -9.52
N LYS A 358 16.13 8.40 -10.26
CA LYS A 358 15.07 7.71 -11.02
C LYS A 358 15.07 6.22 -10.73
N ALA A 359 13.88 5.68 -10.55
CA ALA A 359 13.60 4.25 -10.52
C ALA A 359 12.44 3.94 -11.46
N GLU A 360 12.77 3.92 -12.76
CA GLU A 360 11.82 3.61 -13.83
C GLU A 360 11.13 2.26 -13.58
N TRP A 361 9.86 2.20 -13.99
CA TRP A 361 9.04 0.98 -14.00
C TRP A 361 8.79 0.34 -12.64
N SER A 362 9.12 1.02 -11.55
CA SER A 362 8.86 0.49 -10.21
C SER A 362 7.35 0.29 -9.99
N VAL A 363 7.01 -0.88 -9.46
CA VAL A 363 5.64 -1.30 -9.13
C VAL A 363 5.37 -1.11 -7.63
N THR A 364 6.35 -1.47 -6.80
CA THR A 364 6.28 -1.31 -5.34
C THR A 364 7.43 -0.42 -4.84
N SER A 365 7.20 0.24 -3.71
CA SER A 365 8.19 1.08 -3.05
C SER A 365 7.93 1.22 -1.56
N GLU A 366 8.99 1.14 -0.77
CA GLU A 366 8.92 1.15 0.69
C GLU A 366 10.26 1.49 1.33
N TRP A 367 10.19 2.11 2.51
CA TRP A 367 11.35 2.34 3.35
C TRP A 367 11.67 1.09 4.17
N SER A 368 12.96 0.87 4.43
CA SER A 368 13.38 -0.12 5.42
C SER A 368 12.87 0.27 6.82
N PRO A 369 12.61 -0.70 7.71
CA PRO A 369 12.17 -0.45 9.08
C PRO A 369 13.05 0.49 9.90
N ASP A 370 14.36 0.48 9.67
CA ASP A 370 15.33 1.39 10.30
C ASP A 370 15.30 2.82 9.72
N GLY A 371 14.64 3.00 8.57
CA GLY A 371 14.49 4.27 7.86
C GLY A 371 15.72 4.74 7.08
N CYS A 372 16.77 3.92 6.96
CA CYS A 372 18.03 4.30 6.30
C CYS A 372 18.04 4.02 4.79
N TYR A 373 17.20 3.08 4.33
CA TYR A 373 17.17 2.60 2.96
C TYR A 373 15.77 2.71 2.36
N PHE A 374 15.71 2.93 1.06
CA PHE A 374 14.47 2.95 0.29
C PHE A 374 14.55 1.90 -0.81
N MET A 375 13.61 0.96 -0.82
CA MET A 375 13.55 -0.10 -1.81
C MET A 375 12.49 0.24 -2.85
N THR A 376 12.82 0.02 -4.12
CA THR A 376 11.85 -0.06 -5.20
C THR A 376 11.98 -1.40 -5.91
N ALA A 377 10.87 -1.89 -6.45
CA ALA A 377 10.91 -3.13 -7.21
C ALA A 377 9.95 -3.14 -8.39
N THR A 378 10.39 -3.80 -9.45
CA THR A 378 9.60 -4.09 -10.64
C THR A 378 9.16 -5.53 -10.57
N THR A 379 7.85 -5.77 -10.52
CA THR A 379 7.27 -7.11 -10.28
C THR A 379 6.27 -7.53 -11.36
N ALA A 380 6.34 -8.81 -11.71
CA ALA A 380 5.32 -9.53 -12.48
C ALA A 380 4.13 -9.90 -11.55
N PRO A 381 2.89 -9.98 -12.07
CA PRO A 381 2.53 -9.91 -13.49
C PRO A 381 2.33 -8.49 -14.04
N ARG A 382 2.42 -7.44 -13.20
CA ARG A 382 2.13 -6.06 -13.63
C ARG A 382 3.09 -5.60 -14.72
N LEU A 383 4.38 -5.88 -14.56
CA LEU A 383 5.39 -5.71 -15.60
C LEU A 383 6.11 -7.04 -15.79
N GLN A 384 6.13 -7.52 -17.03
CA GLN A 384 6.71 -8.82 -17.37
C GLN A 384 8.21 -8.75 -17.68
N VAL A 385 8.75 -7.54 -17.84
CA VAL A 385 10.15 -7.26 -18.20
C VAL A 385 10.82 -6.43 -17.11
N ASP A 386 12.16 -6.43 -17.11
CA ASP A 386 13.00 -5.67 -16.17
C ASP A 386 12.66 -5.87 -14.69
N ASN A 387 12.23 -7.09 -14.35
CA ASN A 387 11.94 -7.47 -12.97
C ASN A 387 13.20 -7.39 -12.12
N GLY A 388 13.10 -6.76 -10.95
CA GLY A 388 14.30 -6.37 -10.22
C GLY A 388 14.01 -5.63 -8.92
N ILE A 389 15.00 -5.66 -8.03
CA ILE A 389 15.03 -4.91 -6.77
C ILE A 389 16.13 -3.85 -6.89
N LYS A 390 15.82 -2.62 -6.51
CA LYS A 390 16.78 -1.51 -6.35
C LYS A 390 16.64 -0.97 -4.93
N ILE A 391 17.76 -0.91 -4.20
CA ILE A 391 17.82 -0.32 -2.86
C ILE A 391 18.65 0.95 -2.95
N PHE A 392 18.13 2.03 -2.40
CA PHE A 392 18.75 3.35 -2.35
C PHE A 392 19.02 3.71 -0.89
N HIS A 393 20.01 4.56 -0.65
CA HIS A 393 20.14 5.25 0.62
C HIS A 393 19.06 6.33 0.76
N HIS A 394 18.88 6.85 1.98
CA HIS A 394 17.95 7.95 2.28
C HIS A 394 18.18 9.23 1.44
N ASN A 395 19.36 9.41 0.84
CA ASN A 395 19.69 10.54 -0.03
C ASN A 395 19.41 10.27 -1.53
N GLY A 396 18.92 9.08 -1.88
CA GLY A 396 18.64 8.67 -3.26
C GLY A 396 19.82 8.09 -4.04
N SER A 397 21.00 7.96 -3.44
CA SER A 397 22.11 7.21 -4.05
C SER A 397 21.79 5.72 -4.10
N LEU A 398 22.07 5.07 -5.24
CA LEU A 398 21.84 3.64 -5.40
C LEU A 398 22.83 2.86 -4.55
N TYR A 399 22.32 2.00 -3.66
CA TYR A 399 23.11 1.13 -2.80
C TYR A 399 23.26 -0.26 -3.40
N PHE A 400 22.16 -0.85 -3.87
CA PHE A 400 22.14 -2.22 -4.37
C PHE A 400 21.15 -2.38 -5.51
N LYS A 401 21.45 -3.27 -6.46
CA LYS A 401 20.56 -3.63 -7.56
C LYS A 401 20.71 -5.12 -7.87
N LYS A 402 19.58 -5.81 -7.96
CA LYS A 402 19.52 -7.21 -8.41
C LYS A 402 18.36 -7.43 -9.37
N MET A 403 18.67 -7.97 -10.54
CA MET A 403 17.68 -8.31 -11.57
C MET A 403 17.22 -9.75 -11.41
N PHE A 404 15.99 -10.03 -11.86
CA PHE A 404 15.37 -11.34 -11.86
C PHE A 404 14.66 -11.55 -13.19
N ASP A 405 14.60 -12.80 -13.65
CA ASP A 405 13.79 -13.14 -14.82
C ASP A 405 12.30 -12.88 -14.53
N LYS A 406 11.83 -13.30 -13.35
CA LYS A 406 10.49 -13.01 -12.83
C LYS A 406 10.56 -12.79 -11.32
N LEU A 407 10.06 -11.65 -10.88
CA LEU A 407 9.91 -11.30 -9.48
C LEU A 407 8.42 -11.06 -9.21
N TYR A 408 7.83 -11.81 -8.30
CA TYR A 408 6.40 -11.68 -7.99
C TYR A 408 6.14 -10.78 -6.79
N GLU A 409 7.03 -10.79 -5.80
CA GLU A 409 6.83 -10.04 -4.56
C GLU A 409 8.17 -9.79 -3.89
N VAL A 410 8.29 -8.64 -3.25
CA VAL A 410 9.40 -8.29 -2.37
C VAL A 410 8.87 -7.37 -1.28
N GLU A 411 9.29 -7.62 -0.04
CA GLU A 411 8.84 -6.88 1.13
C GLU A 411 9.96 -6.88 2.18
N TRP A 412 10.18 -5.74 2.86
CA TRP A 412 10.93 -5.72 4.10
C TRP A 412 10.19 -6.52 5.17
N LYS A 413 10.90 -7.30 5.97
CA LYS A 413 10.32 -7.81 7.21
C LYS A 413 9.91 -6.63 8.08
N PRO A 414 8.64 -6.50 8.47
CA PRO A 414 8.20 -5.44 9.36
C PRO A 414 8.96 -5.54 10.68
N GLU A 415 9.33 -4.39 11.24
CA GLU A 415 9.97 -4.33 12.54
C GLU A 415 9.61 -2.99 13.18
N SER A 416 9.42 -2.99 14.50
CA SER A 416 9.07 -1.74 15.17
C SER A 416 10.22 -0.74 15.02
N PRO A 417 9.96 0.49 14.54
CA PRO A 417 11.00 1.51 14.43
C PRO A 417 11.67 1.78 15.77
N ASP A 418 10.97 1.59 16.89
CA ASP A 418 11.45 1.84 18.25
C ASP A 418 12.56 0.86 18.68
N ARG A 419 12.73 -0.27 17.97
CA ARG A 419 13.82 -1.23 18.21
C ARG A 419 15.14 -0.85 17.54
N PHE A 420 15.12 0.18 16.69
CA PHE A 420 16.33 0.74 16.09
C PHE A 420 16.74 2.01 16.83
N GLY A 421 18.05 2.30 16.86
CA GLY A 421 18.58 3.54 17.42
C GLY A 421 18.11 4.81 16.69
N GLU A 422 18.67 5.95 17.10
CA GLU A 422 18.39 7.22 16.43
C GLU A 422 18.90 7.20 14.99
N ILE A 423 18.09 7.71 14.06
CA ILE A 423 18.41 7.63 12.62
C ILE A 423 19.73 8.35 12.28
N ALA A 424 20.07 9.42 13.01
CA ALA A 424 21.33 10.12 12.83
C ALA A 424 22.55 9.26 13.19
N GLU A 425 22.44 8.41 14.20
CA GLU A 425 23.50 7.48 14.61
C GLU A 425 23.60 6.30 13.64
N LEU A 426 22.46 5.79 13.18
CA LEU A 426 22.41 4.73 12.18
C LEU A 426 23.07 5.16 10.87
N ILE A 427 22.77 6.37 10.38
CA ILE A 427 23.42 6.91 9.17
C ILE A 427 24.93 7.02 9.36
N LYS A 428 25.40 7.57 10.50
CA LYS A 428 26.84 7.66 10.79
C LYS A 428 27.51 6.28 10.83
N SER A 429 26.84 5.28 11.40
CA SER A 429 27.33 3.90 11.42
C SER A 429 27.43 3.32 10.00
N VAL A 430 26.41 3.51 9.16
CA VAL A 430 26.39 3.05 7.77
C VAL A 430 27.48 3.73 6.94
N ASP A 431 27.68 5.04 7.13
CA ASP A 431 28.73 5.78 6.41
C ASP A 431 30.14 5.41 6.87
N SER A 432 30.33 5.09 8.15
CA SER A 432 31.61 4.62 8.69
C SER A 432 32.03 3.26 8.11
N LEU A 433 31.08 2.36 7.87
CA LEU A 433 31.33 1.06 7.23
C LEU A 433 31.80 1.20 5.77
N LYS A 434 31.40 2.27 5.07
CA LYS A 434 31.89 2.57 3.70
C LYS A 434 33.35 3.04 3.68
N VAL A 435 33.85 3.67 4.75
CA VAL A 435 35.21 4.22 4.80
C VAL A 435 36.27 3.12 4.99
N THR A 436 35.88 1.94 5.47
CA THR A 436 36.79 0.79 5.63
C THR A 436 37.03 -0.04 4.37
N GLU A 437 36.30 0.19 3.27
CA GLU A 437 36.50 -0.50 1.99
C GLU A 437 37.17 0.39 0.92
N THR A 438 38.32 1.03 1.19
CA THR A 438 39.30 1.36 0.13
C THR A 438 40.64 1.80 0.70
N LYS A 439 41.59 0.87 0.83
CA LYS A 439 43.02 1.14 0.61
C LYS A 439 43.69 -0.08 -0.03
N SER A 440 43.51 -0.25 -1.34
CA SER A 440 44.52 -0.93 -2.16
C SER A 440 45.47 0.14 -2.71
N GLN A 441 46.69 0.17 -2.15
CA GLN A 441 47.80 1.01 -2.60
C GLN A 441 48.11 0.75 -4.08
N GLY A 442 48.38 1.84 -4.81
CA GLY A 442 48.71 1.81 -6.22
C GLY A 442 50.15 1.34 -6.51
N GLN A 443 50.37 0.97 -7.77
CA GLN A 443 51.64 1.11 -8.45
C GLN A 443 51.38 1.72 -9.82
N GLY A 444 52.12 2.78 -10.12
CA GLY A 444 52.00 3.54 -11.36
C GLY A 444 52.73 2.89 -12.53
N ALA A 445 52.31 3.25 -13.74
CA ALA A 445 53.15 3.21 -14.92
C ALA A 445 52.69 4.29 -15.91
N ALA A 446 53.68 4.97 -16.48
CA ALA A 446 53.54 6.20 -17.24
C ALA A 446 52.97 6.02 -18.67
N SER A 447 52.21 7.05 -19.04
CA SER A 447 51.94 7.63 -20.37
C SER A 447 52.55 7.00 -21.63
N LYS A 448 51.68 6.64 -22.59
CA LYS A 448 51.93 6.81 -24.03
C LYS A 448 50.69 7.43 -24.70
N LYS A 449 50.93 8.51 -25.46
CA LYS A 449 49.96 9.25 -26.28
C LYS A 449 49.73 8.55 -27.62
N THR A 450 48.47 8.47 -28.06
CA THR A 450 48.06 8.31 -29.47
C THR A 450 46.75 9.07 -29.74
N ALA A 451 46.57 9.46 -30.99
CA ALA A 451 45.75 10.55 -31.55
C ALA A 451 44.20 10.39 -31.45
N PRO A 452 43.40 11.45 -31.74
CA PRO A 452 41.97 11.49 -31.42
C PRO A 452 41.11 10.73 -32.45
N ALA A 453 40.31 9.77 -31.96
CA ALA A 453 39.31 9.05 -32.74
C ALA A 453 37.89 9.58 -32.46
N GLN A 454 37.07 9.56 -33.51
CA GLN A 454 35.77 10.23 -33.68
C GLN A 454 34.64 9.72 -32.76
N LYS A 455 33.67 10.61 -32.50
CA LYS A 455 32.41 10.35 -31.77
C LYS A 455 31.58 9.23 -32.44
N PRO A 456 31.03 8.25 -31.70
CA PRO A 456 30.00 7.37 -32.24
C PRO A 456 28.65 8.10 -32.32
N ALA A 457 28.03 8.03 -33.50
CA ALA A 457 26.72 8.58 -33.80
C ALA A 457 25.59 7.78 -33.11
N ALA A 458 24.51 8.49 -32.80
CA ALA A 458 23.27 7.95 -32.25
C ALA A 458 22.63 6.91 -33.19
N TYR A 459 22.34 5.73 -32.65
CA TYR A 459 21.58 4.68 -33.32
C TYR A 459 20.10 5.07 -33.43
N ARG A 460 19.58 5.15 -34.66
CA ARG A 460 18.17 5.34 -35.00
C ARG A 460 17.60 4.03 -35.57
N PRO A 461 16.56 3.43 -34.97
CA PRO A 461 15.86 2.30 -35.59
C PRO A 461 15.05 2.74 -36.82
N PRO A 462 15.16 2.04 -37.96
CA PRO A 462 14.37 2.31 -39.15
C PRO A 462 13.11 1.46 -39.12
N GLN A 463 11.96 2.06 -38.76
CA GLN A 463 10.60 1.70 -39.20
C GLN A 463 9.56 2.53 -38.40
N ALA A 464 9.70 3.84 -38.45
CA ALA A 464 8.57 4.75 -38.22
C ALA A 464 7.87 4.95 -39.57
N LYS A 465 6.95 4.04 -39.92
CA LYS A 465 5.85 4.23 -40.89
C LYS A 465 5.00 2.94 -41.01
N ALA A 466 4.27 2.64 -39.94
CA ALA A 466 3.02 1.87 -39.97
C ALA A 466 2.33 1.93 -38.58
N ALA A 467 2.21 3.13 -38.01
CA ALA A 467 1.52 3.36 -36.75
C ALA A 467 0.14 3.98 -37.02
N ALA A 468 -0.78 3.16 -37.55
CA ALA A 468 -2.24 3.40 -37.57
C ALA A 468 -2.94 2.22 -38.30
N ALA A 469 -2.91 0.99 -37.75
CA ALA A 469 -3.81 -0.10 -38.20
C ALA A 469 -3.72 -1.42 -37.40
N VAL A 470 -2.82 -1.60 -36.43
CA VAL A 470 -2.74 -2.86 -35.65
C VAL A 470 -2.77 -2.52 -34.16
N GLN A 471 -3.91 -2.05 -33.69
CA GLN A 471 -4.17 -1.76 -32.27
C GLN A 471 -5.52 -2.35 -31.80
N ALA A 472 -6.07 -3.31 -32.55
CA ALA A 472 -7.40 -3.90 -32.31
C ALA A 472 -7.42 -5.42 -32.07
N GLU A 473 -6.30 -6.15 -32.15
CA GLU A 473 -6.28 -7.62 -31.94
C GLU A 473 -5.16 -8.09 -31.00
N LEU A 474 -5.01 -7.44 -29.84
CA LEU A 474 -4.16 -7.95 -28.74
C LEU A 474 -4.83 -7.87 -27.36
N LEU A 475 -6.17 -7.83 -27.36
CA LEU A 475 -7.03 -7.97 -26.18
C LEU A 475 -7.76 -9.31 -26.22
N GLY A 476 -7.01 -10.39 -26.18
CA GLY A 476 -7.51 -11.76 -26.02
C GLY A 476 -7.00 -12.33 -24.70
N GLY A 477 -7.72 -12.09 -23.60
CA GLY A 477 -7.41 -12.66 -22.29
C GLY A 477 -8.18 -11.97 -21.17
N SER A 478 -9.31 -12.56 -20.77
CA SER A 478 -10.28 -12.01 -19.83
C SER A 478 -9.71 -11.71 -18.44
N SER A 479 -9.58 -10.43 -18.11
CA SER A 479 -9.82 -9.97 -16.74
C SER A 479 -11.15 -9.22 -16.76
N THR A 480 -12.16 -9.80 -16.12
CA THR A 480 -13.41 -9.08 -15.84
C THR A 480 -13.11 -8.06 -14.74
N GLU A 481 -12.52 -6.92 -15.12
CA GLU A 481 -12.87 -5.68 -14.46
C GLU A 481 -14.36 -5.45 -14.75
N GLN A 482 -15.21 -5.94 -13.85
CA GLN A 482 -16.61 -5.57 -13.86
C GLN A 482 -16.69 -4.08 -13.54
N MET A 483 -16.64 -3.25 -14.58
CA MET A 483 -17.09 -1.87 -14.48
C MET A 483 -18.47 -1.86 -13.83
N SER A 484 -18.69 -0.95 -12.87
CA SER A 484 -19.97 -0.86 -12.17
C SER A 484 -21.11 -0.70 -13.18
N LYS A 485 -22.32 -1.18 -12.84
CA LYS A 485 -23.50 -1.01 -13.71
C LYS A 485 -23.75 0.48 -14.05
N ASN A 486 -23.30 1.39 -13.21
CA ASN A 486 -23.35 2.83 -13.43
C ASN A 486 -22.30 3.29 -14.45
N ALA A 487 -21.05 2.82 -14.34
CA ALA A 487 -20.00 3.11 -15.32
C ALA A 487 -20.38 2.64 -16.74
N LEU A 488 -21.00 1.45 -16.86
CA LEU A 488 -21.46 0.91 -18.14
C LEU A 488 -22.59 1.75 -18.77
N LYS A 489 -23.54 2.21 -17.95
CA LYS A 489 -24.63 3.10 -18.39
C LYS A 489 -24.11 4.47 -18.82
N ASN A 490 -23.14 5.01 -18.09
CA ASN A 490 -22.57 6.33 -18.37
C ASN A 490 -21.67 6.33 -19.61
N LYS A 491 -20.93 5.23 -19.87
CA LYS A 491 -20.21 5.03 -21.13
C LYS A 491 -21.16 5.10 -22.34
N LYS A 492 -22.27 4.36 -22.30
CA LYS A 492 -23.31 4.38 -23.36
C LYS A 492 -23.94 5.77 -23.53
N LYS A 493 -24.12 6.52 -22.44
CA LYS A 493 -24.67 7.89 -22.50
C LYS A 493 -23.68 8.88 -23.14
N ARG A 494 -22.38 8.72 -22.90
CA ARG A 494 -21.31 9.53 -23.51
C ARG A 494 -21.14 9.23 -25.00
N GLU A 495 -21.20 7.96 -25.41
CA GLU A 495 -21.18 7.55 -26.82
C GLU A 495 -22.34 8.22 -27.59
N LYS A 496 -23.57 8.12 -27.06
CA LYS A 496 -24.74 8.80 -27.65
C LYS A 496 -24.63 10.33 -27.71
N GLN A 497 -24.04 10.97 -26.69
CA GLN A 497 -23.82 12.42 -26.73
C GLN A 497 -22.75 12.82 -27.75
N ARG A 498 -21.72 11.99 -27.95
CA ARG A 498 -20.66 12.23 -28.94
C ARG A 498 -21.19 12.04 -30.37
N GLU A 499 -22.02 11.04 -30.60
CA GLU A 499 -22.75 10.83 -31.85
C GLU A 499 -23.69 12.02 -32.15
N LYS A 500 -24.43 12.50 -31.14
CA LYS A 500 -25.33 13.65 -31.32
C LYS A 500 -24.58 14.95 -31.64
N LYS A 501 -23.47 15.23 -30.96
CA LYS A 501 -22.61 16.39 -31.28
C LYS A 501 -21.94 16.29 -32.64
N ALA A 502 -21.56 15.08 -33.08
CA ALA A 502 -21.01 14.87 -34.41
C ALA A 502 -22.07 15.08 -35.51
N ALA A 503 -23.32 14.67 -35.27
CA ALA A 503 -24.44 14.92 -36.18
C ALA A 503 -24.84 16.40 -36.27
N GLU A 504 -24.79 17.13 -35.16
CA GLU A 504 -25.05 18.58 -35.11
C GLU A 504 -23.92 19.40 -35.77
N ALA A 505 -22.66 18.95 -35.68
CA ALA A 505 -21.53 19.61 -36.35
C ALA A 505 -21.50 19.38 -37.87
N GLY A 506 -22.00 18.22 -38.34
CA GLY A 506 -22.12 17.91 -39.77
C GLY A 506 -23.22 18.70 -40.49
N THR A 507 -24.24 19.17 -39.77
CA THR A 507 -25.36 19.94 -40.35
C THR A 507 -25.08 21.43 -40.48
N THR A 508 -24.10 21.98 -39.74
CA THR A 508 -23.67 23.39 -39.85
C THR A 508 -22.72 23.69 -41.02
N ALA A 509 -22.20 22.68 -41.73
CA ALA A 509 -21.23 22.88 -42.81
C ALA A 509 -21.85 22.96 -44.22
N GLU A 510 -23.14 22.69 -44.41
CA GLU A 510 -23.82 22.72 -45.72
C GLU A 510 -24.69 23.98 -45.96
N GLY A 511 -24.59 24.99 -45.09
CA GLY A 511 -25.42 26.19 -45.12
C GLY A 511 -24.68 27.51 -45.27
N SER A 512 -23.71 27.63 -46.17
CA SER A 512 -23.32 28.94 -46.71
C SER A 512 -22.81 28.83 -48.14
N TRP A 513 -23.68 29.14 -49.10
CA TRP A 513 -23.35 29.64 -50.43
C TRP A 513 -24.30 30.78 -50.76
#